data_AF-A0A7S0VGG7-F1
#
_entry.id   AF-A0A7S0VGG7-F1
#
_cell.length_a   1.000
_cell.length_b   1.000
_cell.length_c   1.000
_cell.angle_alpha   90.00
_cell.angle_beta   90.00
_cell.angle_gamma   90.00
#
_symmetry.space_group_name_H-M   'P 1'
#
loop_
_entity.id
_entity.type
_entity.pdbx_description
1 polymer ?
#
loop_
_entity_poly.entity_id
_entity_poly.type
_entity_poly.pdbx_seq_one_letter_code
_entity_poly.pdbx_strand_id
1 'polypeptide(L)'
;IAIFVGLVGYSFMQLQGTERKRMFAAIYFVLAQIPFWALFEQAGSSLTLFTDRLVDKEMFGINVPTPVFQFLNAGYIVIFAPIFAWMWIALSKRKMEPSTPVKFAI
;
A
#
# COMPACT_ATOMS: atom_id res chain seq x y z
N ILE A 1 16.14 9.99 6.16
CA ILE A 1 16.82 10.69 5.03
C ILE A 1 18.31 10.35 4.97
N ALA A 2 19.11 10.59 6.03
CA ALA A 2 20.55 10.27 6.03
C ALA A 2 20.88 8.80 5.67
N ILE A 3 20.12 7.84 6.23
CA ILE A 3 20.27 6.41 5.92
C ILE A 3 20.01 6.11 4.43
N PHE A 4 19.01 6.76 3.84
CA PHE A 4 18.65 6.56 2.44
C PHE A 4 19.72 7.14 1.49
N VAL A 5 20.21 8.34 1.80
CA VAL A 5 21.32 8.96 1.06
C VAL A 5 22.60 8.11 1.16
N GLY A 6 22.88 7.57 2.36
CA GLY A 6 23.98 6.64 2.56
C GLY A 6 23.84 5.35 1.75
N LEU A 7 22.63 4.77 1.69
CA LEU A 7 22.32 3.59 0.87
C LEU A 7 22.54 3.85 -0.62
N VAL A 8 22.05 4.98 -1.12
CA VAL A 8 22.25 5.39 -2.53
C VAL A 8 23.75 5.57 -2.80
N GLY A 9 24.47 6.30 -1.94
CA GLY A 9 25.91 6.51 -2.08
C GLY A 9 26.71 5.20 -2.09
N TYR A 10 26.44 4.30 -1.13
CA TYR A 10 27.04 2.97 -1.07
C TYR A 10 26.76 2.15 -2.34
N SER A 11 25.54 2.23 -2.87
CA SER A 11 25.14 1.51 -4.08
C SER A 11 25.90 1.95 -5.33
N PHE A 12 26.27 3.23 -5.42
CA PHE A 12 27.02 3.78 -6.54
C PHE A 12 28.54 3.58 -6.39
N MET A 13 29.07 3.65 -5.17
CA MET A 13 30.52 3.64 -4.94
C MET A 13 31.11 2.23 -4.74
N GLN A 14 30.35 1.30 -4.15
CA GLN A 14 30.88 0.00 -3.71
C GLN A 14 30.31 -1.20 -4.48
N LEU A 15 29.13 -1.09 -5.09
CA LEU A 15 28.46 -2.23 -5.74
C LEU A 15 28.67 -2.22 -7.26
N GLN A 16 28.94 -3.38 -7.84
CA GLN A 16 29.00 -3.59 -9.29
C GLN A 16 28.17 -4.81 -9.75
N GLY A 17 27.85 -4.86 -11.04
CA GLY A 17 27.14 -5.98 -11.65
C GLY A 17 25.70 -6.18 -11.13
N THR A 18 25.38 -7.43 -10.77
CA THR A 18 24.02 -7.86 -10.38
C THR A 18 23.57 -7.29 -9.04
N GLU A 19 24.49 -7.12 -8.08
CA GLU A 19 24.19 -6.61 -6.75
C GLU A 19 23.68 -5.16 -6.81
N ARG A 20 24.33 -4.33 -7.65
CA ARG A 20 23.91 -2.95 -7.89
C ARG A 20 22.49 -2.87 -8.46
N LYS A 21 22.14 -3.75 -9.41
CA LYS A 21 20.78 -3.80 -10.00
C LYS A 21 19.72 -4.16 -8.95
N ARG A 22 20.00 -5.13 -8.09
CA ARG A 22 19.10 -5.52 -6.98
C ARG A 22 18.93 -4.40 -5.97
N MET A 23 20.03 -3.70 -5.66
CA MET A 23 20.00 -2.57 -4.73
C MET A 23 19.18 -1.40 -5.28
N PHE A 24 19.29 -1.07 -6.57
CA PHE A 24 18.42 -0.07 -7.19
C PHE A 24 16.95 -0.48 -7.20
N ALA A 25 16.64 -1.75 -7.42
CA ALA A 25 15.26 -2.24 -7.30
C ALA A 25 14.73 -2.07 -5.87
N ALA A 26 15.54 -2.38 -4.85
CA ALA A 26 15.17 -2.17 -3.45
C ALA A 26 14.93 -0.69 -3.12
N ILE A 27 15.83 0.20 -3.58
CA ILE A 27 15.68 1.65 -3.43
C ILE A 27 14.38 2.13 -4.09
N TYR A 28 14.07 1.64 -5.29
CA TYR A 28 12.81 1.92 -5.98
C TYR A 28 11.59 1.50 -5.14
N PHE A 29 11.58 0.27 -4.61
CA PHE A 29 10.46 -0.21 -3.79
C PHE A 29 10.27 0.61 -2.50
N VAL A 30 11.37 1.01 -1.85
CA VAL A 30 11.31 1.89 -0.67
C VAL A 30 10.68 3.24 -1.03
N LEU A 31 11.08 3.83 -2.15
CA LEU A 31 10.50 5.10 -2.61
C LEU A 31 9.03 4.96 -3.00
N ALA A 32 8.67 3.88 -3.70
CA ALA A 32 7.30 3.61 -4.10
C ALA A 32 6.35 3.42 -2.90
N GLN A 33 6.87 2.94 -1.76
CA GLN A 33 6.09 2.79 -0.52
C GLN A 33 5.75 4.13 0.16
N ILE A 34 6.52 5.20 -0.07
CA ILE A 34 6.28 6.50 0.56
C ILE A 34 4.89 7.07 0.24
N PRO A 35 4.48 7.25 -1.04
CA PRO A 35 3.15 7.78 -1.35
C PRO A 35 2.04 6.84 -0.88
N PHE A 36 2.25 5.52 -0.93
CA PHE A 36 1.29 4.54 -0.43
C PHE A 36 1.01 4.76 1.07
N TRP A 37 2.05 4.74 1.90
CA TRP A 37 1.89 4.93 3.35
C TRP A 37 1.43 6.34 3.70
N ALA A 38 1.90 7.37 2.98
CA ALA A 38 1.45 8.74 3.19
C ALA A 38 -0.06 8.92 2.96
N LEU A 39 -0.65 8.21 2.00
CA LEU A 39 -2.09 8.20 1.76
C LEU A 39 -2.82 7.28 2.74
N PHE A 40 -2.24 6.11 3.04
CA PHE A 40 -2.83 5.15 3.98
C PHE A 40 -2.99 5.75 5.39
N GLU A 41 -1.95 6.41 5.90
CA GLU A 41 -1.96 7.07 7.22
C GLU A 41 -2.95 8.24 7.31
N GLN A 42 -3.41 8.79 6.18
CA GLN A 42 -4.47 9.80 6.19
C GLN A 42 -5.83 9.23 6.59
N ALA A 43 -6.04 7.91 6.45
CA ALA A 43 -7.28 7.27 6.87
C ALA A 43 -7.57 7.49 8.36
N GLY A 44 -6.54 7.36 9.21
CA GLY A 44 -6.64 7.52 10.67
C GLY A 44 -6.65 8.99 11.15
N SER A 45 -6.37 9.95 10.26
CA SER A 45 -6.25 11.37 10.61
C SER A 45 -7.22 12.24 9.80
N SER A 46 -6.77 12.72 8.63
CA SER A 46 -7.49 13.68 7.80
C SER A 46 -8.84 13.14 7.32
N LEU A 47 -8.91 11.87 6.92
CA LEU A 47 -10.14 11.26 6.45
C LEU A 47 -11.15 11.07 7.59
N THR A 48 -10.67 10.76 8.80
CA THR A 48 -11.53 10.68 9.99
C THR A 48 -12.17 12.05 10.29
N LEU A 49 -11.41 13.15 10.24
CA LEU A 49 -11.94 14.51 10.41
C LEU A 49 -12.88 14.93 9.27
N PHE A 50 -12.60 14.51 8.04
CA PHE A 50 -13.47 14.74 6.89
C PHE A 50 -14.83 14.07 7.11
N THR A 51 -14.85 12.80 7.50
CA THR A 51 -16.09 12.08 7.83
C THR A 51 -16.83 12.72 9.00
N ASP A 52 -16.10 13.28 9.97
CA ASP A 52 -16.76 13.92 11.11
C ASP A 52 -17.51 15.21 10.75
N ARG A 53 -16.91 16.01 9.86
CA ARG A 53 -17.34 17.39 9.58
C ARG A 53 -18.16 17.56 8.31
N LEU A 54 -17.93 16.70 7.32
CA LEU A 54 -18.41 16.91 5.95
C LEU A 54 -19.24 15.75 5.42
N VAL A 55 -19.33 14.63 6.16
CA VAL A 55 -20.17 13.50 5.79
C VAL A 55 -21.41 13.50 6.68
N ASP A 56 -22.57 13.37 6.04
CA ASP A 56 -23.81 13.12 6.76
C ASP A 56 -23.77 11.69 7.34
N LYS A 57 -23.85 11.62 8.67
CA LYS A 57 -23.76 10.39 9.45
C LYS A 57 -25.13 9.91 9.93
N GLU A 58 -26.21 10.60 9.57
CA GLU A 58 -27.56 10.17 9.92
C GLU A 58 -28.01 9.04 8.97
N MET A 59 -28.14 7.84 9.52
CA MET A 59 -28.63 6.67 8.79
C MET A 59 -29.85 6.11 9.51
N PHE A 60 -30.98 6.02 8.81
CA PHE A 60 -32.23 5.49 9.36
C PHE A 60 -32.70 6.21 10.65
N GLY A 61 -32.40 7.52 10.77
CA GLY A 61 -32.70 8.34 11.96
C GLY A 61 -31.74 8.15 13.13
N ILE A 62 -30.62 7.43 12.93
CA ILE A 62 -29.58 7.21 13.94
C ILE A 62 -28.29 7.90 13.46
N ASN A 63 -27.70 8.72 14.34
CA ASN A 63 -26.40 9.33 14.05
C ASN A 63 -25.28 8.31 14.32
N VAL A 64 -24.61 7.86 13.24
CA VAL A 64 -23.54 6.86 13.30
C VAL A 64 -22.24 7.50 13.79
N PRO A 65 -21.57 6.97 14.82
CA PRO A 65 -20.29 7.50 15.29
C PRO A 65 -19.19 7.41 14.23
N THR A 66 -18.45 8.51 14.03
CA THR A 66 -17.30 8.58 13.10
C THR A 66 -16.27 7.44 13.24
N PRO A 67 -15.92 6.95 14.45
CA PRO A 67 -14.97 5.84 14.60
C PRO A 67 -15.39 4.54 13.91
N VAL A 68 -16.69 4.32 13.68
CA VAL A 68 -17.20 3.10 13.00
C VAL A 68 -16.66 3.02 11.57
N PHE A 69 -16.42 4.15 10.91
CA PHE A 69 -15.88 4.19 9.55
C PHE A 69 -14.43 3.68 9.46
N GLN A 70 -13.68 3.62 10.57
CA GLN A 70 -12.32 3.06 10.57
C GLN A 70 -12.34 1.54 10.34
N PHE A 71 -13.42 0.85 10.71
CA PHE A 71 -13.59 -0.57 10.44
C PHE A 71 -13.62 -0.89 8.93
N LEU A 72 -14.00 0.06 8.08
CA LEU A 72 -14.06 -0.14 6.63
C LEU A 72 -12.74 -0.66 6.05
N ASN A 73 -11.60 -0.21 6.60
CA ASN A 73 -10.29 -0.68 6.16
C ASN A 73 -10.14 -2.20 6.35
N ALA A 74 -10.38 -2.69 7.58
CA ALA A 74 -10.33 -4.12 7.88
C ALA A 74 -11.43 -4.91 7.14
N GLY A 75 -12.64 -4.33 7.03
CA GLY A 75 -13.75 -4.91 6.30
C GLY A 75 -13.43 -5.17 4.83
N TYR A 76 -12.85 -4.18 4.14
CA TYR A 76 -12.41 -4.34 2.75
C TYR A 76 -11.33 -5.42 2.62
N ILE A 77 -10.36 -5.49 3.53
CA ILE A 77 -9.34 -6.53 3.51
C ILE A 77 -9.98 -7.92 3.64
N VAL A 78 -10.87 -8.12 4.61
CA VAL A 78 -11.53 -9.43 4.82
C VAL A 78 -12.35 -9.86 3.61
N ILE A 79 -13.04 -8.93 2.95
CA ILE A 79 -13.87 -9.23 1.78
C ILE A 79 -13.02 -9.48 0.53
N PHE A 80 -12.03 -8.63 0.27
CA PHE A 80 -11.26 -8.67 -0.97
C PHE A 80 -10.06 -9.62 -0.93
N ALA A 81 -9.45 -9.87 0.23
CA ALA A 81 -8.32 -10.80 0.35
C ALA A 81 -8.58 -12.19 -0.25
N PRO A 82 -9.71 -12.89 0.05
CA PRO A 82 -9.99 -14.19 -0.57
C PRO A 82 -10.20 -14.09 -2.09
N ILE A 83 -10.81 -13.00 -2.57
CA ILE A 83 -11.05 -12.75 -4.01
C ILE A 83 -9.69 -12.62 -4.73
N PHE A 84 -8.80 -11.80 -4.21
CA PHE A 84 -7.45 -11.64 -4.76
C PHE A 84 -6.63 -12.93 -4.65
N ALA A 85 -6.74 -13.67 -3.54
CA ALA A 85 -6.06 -14.97 -3.38
C ALA A 85 -6.50 -15.97 -4.47
N TRP A 86 -7.80 -16.11 -4.71
CA TRP A 86 -8.31 -16.96 -5.79
C TRP A 86 -7.89 -16.48 -7.18
N MET A 87 -7.89 -15.18 -7.42
CA MET A 87 -7.41 -14.58 -8.66
C MET A 87 -5.95 -14.98 -8.94
N TRP A 88 -5.07 -14.88 -7.94
CA TRP A 88 -3.67 -15.27 -8.09
C TRP A 88 -3.49 -16.76 -8.33
N ILE A 89 -4.23 -17.62 -7.63
CA ILE A 89 -4.22 -19.07 -7.86
C ILE A 89 -4.69 -19.39 -9.30
N ALA A 90 -5.73 -18.72 -9.79
CA ALA A 90 -6.25 -18.91 -11.14
C ALA A 90 -5.23 -18.46 -12.21
N LEU A 91 -4.58 -17.31 -12.02
CA LEU A 91 -3.52 -16.81 -12.90
C LEU A 91 -2.29 -17.72 -12.91
N SER A 92 -1.90 -18.25 -11.76
CA SER A 92 -0.79 -19.19 -11.62
C SER A 92 -1.06 -20.51 -12.37
N LYS A 93 -2.29 -21.06 -12.24
CA LYS A 93 -2.73 -22.23 -13.02
C LYS A 93 -2.69 -22.00 -14.54
N ARG A 94 -2.86 -20.76 -14.99
CA ARG A 94 -2.80 -20.37 -16.42
C ARG A 94 -1.39 -19.99 -16.89
N LYS A 95 -0.37 -20.08 -16.02
CA LYS A 95 1.01 -19.61 -16.29
C LYS A 95 1.07 -18.14 -16.71
N MET A 96 0.10 -17.33 -16.30
CA MET A 96 0.01 -15.88 -16.59
C MET A 96 0.33 -15.05 -15.34
N GLU A 97 1.11 -15.60 -14.42
CA GLU A 97 1.44 -14.92 -13.17
C GLU A 97 2.37 -13.71 -13.45
N PRO A 98 1.93 -12.47 -13.16
CA PRO A 98 2.76 -11.30 -13.38
C PRO A 98 4.00 -11.35 -12.49
N SER A 99 5.12 -10.79 -12.97
CA SER A 99 6.34 -10.70 -12.17
C SER A 99 6.11 -9.85 -10.91
N THR A 100 6.86 -10.13 -9.84
CA THR A 100 6.74 -9.42 -8.55
C THR A 100 6.75 -7.88 -8.66
N PRO A 101 7.57 -7.26 -9.53
CA PRO A 101 7.53 -5.80 -9.72
C PRO A 101 6.20 -5.31 -10.32
N VAL A 102 5.59 -6.10 -11.21
CA VAL A 102 4.28 -5.77 -11.81
C VAL A 102 3.16 -5.92 -10.78
N LYS A 103 3.23 -6.94 -9.92
CA LYS A 103 2.28 -7.09 -8.80
C LYS A 103 2.36 -5.95 -7.78
N PHE A 104 3.52 -5.32 -7.64
CA PHE A 104 3.72 -4.18 -6.74
C PHE A 104 3.24 -2.86 -7.34
N ALA A 105 3.07 -2.79 -8.66
CA ALA A 105 2.63 -1.61 -9.38
C ALA A 105 1.10 -1.54 -9.58
N ILE A 106 0.40 -2.65 -9.34
CA ILE A 106 -1.06 -2.82 -9.42
C ILE A 106 -1.63 -2.80 -8.01
#